data_AF-A0A2I6QKX9-F1
#
_entry.id   AF-A0A2I6QKX9-F1
#
_cell.length_a   1.000
_cell.length_b   1.000
_cell.length_c   1.000
_cell.angle_alpha   90.00
_cell.angle_beta   90.00
_cell.angle_gamma   90.00
#
_symmetry.space_group_name_H-M   'P 1'
#
loop_
_entity.id
_entity.type
_entity.pdbx_description
1 polymer ?
#
loop_
_entity_poly.entity_id
_entity_poly.type
_entity_poly.pdbx_seq_one_letter_code
_entity_poly.pdbx_strand_id
1 'polypeptide(L)'
;MFVYILASKTRRLYVGVTNDLVRRIWEHQMEVIPGFTKRYGIKHLVYYEEMDVPQTAIQREKQIKDYARAKKLGLIASLNPEWHNLAEHWFSDVHPADFSLRSK
;
A
#
# COMPACT_ATOMS: atom_id res chain seq x y z
N MET A 1 -8.54 4.88 9.52
CA MET A 1 -7.39 3.94 9.39
C MET A 1 -7.50 3.24 8.05
N PHE A 2 -6.39 2.96 7.36
CA PHE A 2 -6.42 2.43 5.99
C PHE A 2 -5.92 1.00 5.94
N VAL A 3 -6.62 0.14 5.19
CA VAL A 3 -6.11 -1.16 4.73
C VAL A 3 -5.70 -1.00 3.28
N TYR A 4 -4.53 -1.51 2.89
CA TYR A 4 -3.98 -1.30 1.55
C TYR A 4 -3.30 -2.54 1.00
N ILE A 5 -3.21 -2.60 -0.34
CA ILE A 5 -2.47 -3.61 -1.07
C ILE A 5 -1.44 -2.93 -1.96
N LEU A 6 -0.18 -3.33 -1.79
CA LEU A 6 0.91 -2.98 -2.69
C LEU A 6 1.21 -4.13 -3.65
N ALA A 7 1.67 -3.78 -4.85
CA ALA A 7 2.15 -4.74 -5.84
C ALA A 7 3.58 -4.42 -6.30
N SER A 8 4.31 -5.48 -6.66
CA SER A 8 5.49 -5.38 -7.53
C SER A 8 5.10 -5.45 -9.00
N LYS A 9 6.03 -5.14 -9.90
CA LYS A 9 5.86 -5.36 -11.36
C LYS A 9 5.52 -6.82 -11.72
N THR A 10 5.98 -7.79 -10.92
CA THR A 10 5.68 -9.22 -11.07
C THR A 10 4.40 -9.66 -10.33
N ARG A 11 3.55 -8.71 -9.91
CA ARG A 11 2.30 -8.93 -9.18
C ARG A 11 2.46 -9.70 -7.85
N ARG A 12 3.60 -9.56 -7.17
CA ARG A 12 3.72 -9.96 -5.75
C ARG A 12 2.97 -8.96 -4.91
N LEU A 13 2.12 -9.45 -4.00
CA LEU A 13 1.22 -8.62 -3.21
C LEU A 13 1.72 -8.52 -1.78
N TYR A 14 1.58 -7.32 -1.21
CA TYR A 14 1.75 -7.05 0.21
C TYR A 14 0.47 -6.41 0.72
N VAL A 15 -0.03 -6.87 1.87
CA VAL A 15 -1.24 -6.34 2.50
C VAL A 15 -0.84 -5.76 3.84
N GLY A 16 -1.25 -4.53 4.11
CA GLY A 16 -0.94 -3.83 5.34
C GLY A 16 -2.05 -2.94 5.82
N VAL A 17 -1.88 -2.42 7.04
CA VAL A 17 -2.75 -1.42 7.65
C VAL A 17 -1.91 -0.25 8.17
N THR A 18 -2.45 0.97 8.11
CA THR A 18 -1.77 2.19 8.58
C THR A 18 -2.77 3.28 8.95
N ASN A 19 -2.42 4.14 9.90
CA ASN A 19 -3.19 5.37 10.18
C ASN A 19 -2.82 6.52 9.25
N ASP A 20 -1.66 6.44 8.59
CA ASP A 20 -1.18 7.43 7.64
C ASP A 20 -0.79 6.69 6.35
N LEU A 21 -1.69 6.74 5.36
CA LEU A 21 -1.48 6.06 4.08
C LEU A 21 -0.37 6.77 3.30
N VAL A 22 -0.43 8.09 3.17
CA VAL A 22 0.52 8.88 2.38
C VAL A 22 1.96 8.64 2.84
N ARG A 23 2.24 8.77 4.14
CA ARG A 23 3.57 8.50 4.71
C ARG A 23 4.03 7.08 4.41
N ARG A 24 3.15 6.08 4.62
CA ARG A 24 3.52 4.67 4.43
C ARG A 24 3.84 4.34 2.97
N ILE A 25 3.09 4.90 2.03
CA ILE A 25 3.36 4.71 0.59
C ILE A 25 4.69 5.36 0.21
N TRP A 26 4.97 6.56 0.72
CA TRP A 26 6.25 7.21 0.52
C TRP A 26 7.42 6.35 1.03
N GLU A 27 7.32 5.80 2.25
CA GLU A 27 8.34 4.92 2.84
C GLU A 27 8.63 3.69 1.95
N HIS A 28 7.59 3.11 1.34
CA HIS A 28 7.72 1.98 0.43
C HIS A 28 8.30 2.36 -0.93
N GLN A 29 7.86 3.47 -1.54
CA GLN A 29 8.36 3.92 -2.84
C GLN A 29 9.84 4.34 -2.77
N MET A 30 10.22 5.02 -1.69
CA MET A 30 11.60 5.46 -1.43
C MET A 30 12.49 4.36 -0.81
N GLU A 31 11.95 3.17 -0.55
CA GLU A 31 12.67 2.03 0.05
C GLU A 31 13.42 2.36 1.36
N VAL A 32 12.84 3.27 2.15
CA VAL A 32 13.44 3.76 3.41
C VAL A 32 13.54 2.63 4.41
N ILE A 33 12.51 1.77 4.47
CA ILE A 33 12.46 0.65 5.40
C ILE A 33 13.03 -0.61 4.71
N PRO A 34 14.11 -1.20 5.25
CA PRO A 34 14.61 -2.49 4.75
C PRO A 34 13.60 -3.61 5.06
N GLY A 35 13.44 -4.57 4.14
CA GLY A 35 12.56 -5.72 4.38
C GLY A 35 12.03 -6.37 3.11
N PHE A 36 10.94 -7.15 3.28
CA PHE A 36 10.29 -7.93 2.22
C PHE A 36 9.89 -7.07 1.01
N THR A 37 9.27 -5.92 1.27
CA THR A 37 8.79 -5.02 0.22
C THR A 37 9.93 -4.43 -0.60
N LYS A 38 11.03 -4.06 0.05
CA LYS A 38 12.25 -3.60 -0.62
C LYS A 38 12.89 -4.71 -1.45
N ARG A 39 13.09 -5.90 -0.84
CA ARG A 39 13.69 -7.07 -1.51
C ARG A 39 12.96 -7.46 -2.80
N TYR A 40 11.66 -7.28 -2.85
CA TYR A 40 10.82 -7.69 -3.98
C TYR A 40 10.27 -6.54 -4.83
N GLY A 41 10.73 -5.32 -4.61
CA GLY A 41 10.30 -4.14 -5.37
C GLY A 41 8.78 -3.91 -5.32
N ILE A 42 8.16 -4.18 -4.17
CA ILE A 42 6.73 -3.98 -3.94
C ILE A 42 6.52 -2.51 -3.53
N LYS A 43 6.10 -1.69 -4.49
CA LYS A 43 6.04 -0.22 -4.34
C LYS A 43 4.77 0.41 -4.87
N HIS A 44 4.01 -0.28 -5.72
CA HIS A 44 2.87 0.32 -6.40
C HIS A 44 1.62 0.12 -5.54
N LEU A 45 0.96 1.22 -5.19
CA LEU A 45 -0.34 1.16 -4.53
C LEU A 45 -1.39 0.74 -5.54
N VAL A 46 -2.00 -0.43 -5.35
CA VAL A 46 -3.00 -0.96 -6.29
C VAL A 46 -4.40 -1.03 -5.70
N TYR A 47 -4.52 -0.94 -4.37
CA TYR A 47 -5.80 -0.91 -3.65
C TYR A 47 -5.63 -0.25 -2.29
N TYR A 48 -6.62 0.51 -1.84
CA TYR A 48 -6.78 0.90 -0.45
C TYR A 48 -8.26 1.08 -0.10
N GLU A 49 -8.60 0.92 1.17
CA GLU A 49 -9.91 1.22 1.73
C GLU A 49 -9.75 1.90 3.10
N GLU A 50 -10.60 2.89 3.36
CA GLU A 50 -10.66 3.58 4.64
C GLU A 50 -11.64 2.89 5.57
N MET A 51 -11.25 2.79 6.84
CA MET A 51 -12.01 2.15 7.91
C MET A 51 -12.07 3.11 9.11
N ASP A 52 -13.29 3.38 9.58
CA ASP A 52 -13.53 4.32 10.69
C ASP A 52 -13.00 3.81 12.02
N VAL A 53 -13.01 2.49 12.19
CA VAL A 53 -12.70 1.82 13.47
C VAL A 53 -11.38 1.03 13.34
N PRO A 54 -10.40 1.23 14.24
CA PRO A 54 -9.13 0.52 14.14
C PRO A 54 -9.28 -1.01 14.16
N GLN A 55 -10.16 -1.53 15.02
CA GLN A 55 -10.40 -2.97 15.13
C GLN A 55 -10.94 -3.56 13.82
N THR A 56 -11.81 -2.84 13.10
CA THR A 56 -12.37 -3.33 11.83
C THR A 56 -11.30 -3.34 10.74
N ALA A 57 -10.41 -2.35 10.70
CA ALA A 57 -9.28 -2.35 9.76
C ALA A 57 -8.30 -3.52 10.01
N ILE A 58 -8.02 -3.86 11.28
CA ILE A 58 -7.16 -5.03 11.61
C ILE A 58 -7.84 -6.34 11.19
N GLN A 59 -9.13 -6.49 11.48
CA GLN A 59 -9.89 -7.69 11.06
C GLN A 59 -9.92 -7.81 9.54
N ARG A 60 -10.11 -6.69 8.85
CA ARG A 60 -10.14 -6.63 7.41
C ARG A 60 -8.79 -6.95 6.78
N GLU A 61 -7.70 -6.44 7.33
CA GLU A 61 -6.34 -6.80 6.92
C GLU A 61 -6.10 -8.32 7.05
N LYS A 62 -6.48 -8.93 8.18
CA LYS A 62 -6.41 -10.39 8.38
C LYS A 62 -7.25 -11.14 7.34
N GLN A 63 -8.48 -10.71 7.14
CA GLN A 63 -9.39 -11.29 6.16
C GLN A 63 -8.79 -11.27 4.75
N ILE A 64 -8.23 -10.13 4.32
CA ILE A 64 -7.59 -10.01 3.01
C ILE A 64 -6.32 -10.86 2.95
N LYS A 65 -5.51 -10.95 4.01
CA LYS A 65 -4.32 -11.82 4.05
C LYS A 65 -4.69 -13.29 3.83
N ASP A 66 -5.81 -13.76 4.39
CA ASP A 66 -6.30 -15.14 4.28
C ASP A 66 -6.95 -15.45 2.92
N TYR A 67 -7.27 -14.44 2.11
CA TYR A 67 -7.87 -14.68 0.79
C TYR A 67 -6.93 -15.47 -0.14
N ALA A 68 -7.53 -16.40 -0.87
CA ALA A 68 -6.89 -17.00 -2.04
C ALA A 68 -6.45 -15.90 -3.03
N ARG A 69 -5.38 -16.16 -3.78
CA ARG A 69 -4.82 -15.18 -4.71
C ARG A 69 -5.86 -14.65 -5.70
N ALA A 70 -6.70 -15.51 -6.27
CA ALA A 70 -7.77 -15.10 -7.19
C ALA A 70 -8.72 -14.06 -6.58
N LYS A 71 -9.10 -14.24 -5.31
CA LYS A 71 -9.97 -13.29 -4.61
C LYS A 71 -9.30 -11.94 -4.34
N LYS A 72 -7.99 -11.94 -4.02
CA LYS A 72 -7.20 -10.70 -3.92
C LYS A 72 -7.16 -9.96 -5.26
N LEU A 73 -6.95 -10.69 -6.36
CA LEU A 73 -6.93 -10.09 -7.70
C LEU A 73 -8.29 -9.52 -8.09
N GLY A 74 -9.39 -10.22 -7.76
CA GLY A 74 -10.75 -9.72 -7.98
C GLY A 74 -11.04 -8.45 -7.18
N LEU A 75 -10.60 -8.39 -5.92
CA LEU A 75 -10.73 -7.20 -5.09
C LEU A 75 -9.99 -6.00 -5.71
N ILE A 76 -8.73 -6.19 -6.12
CA ILE A 76 -7.96 -5.14 -6.80
C ILE A 76 -8.67 -4.72 -8.09
N ALA A 77 -9.07 -5.67 -8.94
CA ALA A 77 -9.69 -5.38 -10.22
C ALA A 77 -11.04 -4.66 -10.10
N SER A 78 -11.78 -4.87 -9.01
CA SER A 78 -13.06 -4.16 -8.78
C SER A 78 -12.90 -2.65 -8.58
N LEU A 79 -11.72 -2.18 -8.15
CA LEU A 79 -11.42 -0.76 -7.92
C LEU A 79 -10.41 -0.21 -8.93
N ASN A 80 -9.49 -1.05 -9.38
CA ASN A 80 -8.35 -0.70 -10.24
C ASN A 80 -8.14 -1.79 -11.30
N PRO A 81 -9.04 -1.90 -12.30
CA PRO A 81 -8.99 -2.94 -13.33
C PRO A 81 -7.71 -2.88 -14.17
N GLU A 82 -7.20 -1.67 -14.40
CA GLU A 82 -5.99 -1.40 -15.20
C GLU A 82 -4.68 -1.52 -14.39
N TRP A 83 -4.76 -1.81 -13.09
CA TRP A 83 -3.59 -1.96 -12.20
C TRP A 83 -2.67 -0.73 -12.15
N HIS A 84 -3.23 0.47 -12.33
CA HIS A 84 -2.48 1.71 -12.19
C HIS A 84 -1.88 1.83 -10.78
N ASN A 85 -0.73 2.49 -10.67
CA ASN A 85 -0.24 2.90 -9.37
C ASN A 85 -1.09 4.09 -8.89
N LEU A 86 -1.98 3.86 -7.94
CA LEU A 86 -2.89 4.88 -7.41
C LEU A 86 -2.15 6.06 -6.75
N ALA A 87 -0.87 5.87 -6.42
CA ALA A 87 0.01 6.89 -5.85
C ALA A 87 1.08 7.40 -6.83
N GLU A 88 0.91 7.21 -8.14
CA GLU A 88 1.90 7.61 -9.15
C GLU A 88 2.28 9.09 -9.08
N HIS A 89 1.29 9.96 -8.86
CA HIS A 89 1.47 11.41 -8.82
C HIS A 89 1.42 12.01 -7.41
N TRP A 90 1.41 11.20 -6.35
CA TRP A 90 1.31 11.73 -4.98
C TRP A 90 2.55 12.51 -4.54
N PHE A 91 3.70 12.24 -5.16
CA PHE A 91 4.99 12.79 -4.79
C PHE A 91 5.74 13.40 -5.97
N SER A 92 5.05 13.69 -7.08
CA SER A 92 5.66 14.29 -8.28
C SER A 92 6.34 15.63 -7.98
N ASP A 93 5.78 16.39 -7.05
CA ASP A 93 6.23 17.73 -6.70
C ASP A 93 6.96 17.79 -5.36
N VAL A 94 7.22 16.63 -4.74
CA VAL A 94 7.84 16.59 -3.41
C VAL A 94 9.30 16.23 -3.51
N HIS A 95 10.15 17.15 -3.04
CA HIS A 95 11.57 16.88 -2.98
C HIS A 95 11.85 15.83 -1.88
N PRO A 96 12.73 14.84 -2.10
CA PRO A 96 12.99 13.79 -1.11
C PRO A 96 13.37 14.31 0.29
N ALA A 97 13.90 15.52 0.38
CA ALA A 97 14.24 16.20 1.64
C ALA A 97 13.01 16.60 2.49
N ASP A 98 11.86 16.88 1.87
CA ASP A 98 10.69 17.48 2.53
C ASP A 98 10.00 16.53 3.52
N PHE A 99 10.09 15.21 3.29
CA PHE A 99 9.54 14.19 4.18
C PHE A 99 10.49 13.78 5.31
N SER A 100 11.81 13.99 5.13
CA SER A 100 12.81 13.68 6.18
C SER A 100 12.60 14.50 7.46
N LEU A 101 11.96 15.68 7.34
CA LEU A 101 11.72 16.62 8.43
C LEU A 101 10.42 16.36 9.21
N ARG A 102 9.54 15.48 8.72
CA ARG A 102 8.26 15.15 9.39
C ARG A 102 8.36 13.94 10.32
N SER A 103 9.56 13.42 10.53
CA SER A 103 9.82 12.33 11.48
C SER A 103 10.13 12.89 12.88
N LYS A 104 9.11 13.40 13.57
CA LYS A 104 9.07 13.55 15.03
C LYS A 104 7.69 13.19 15.55
#